data_AF-A0A3N5UGF7-F1
#
_entry.id   AF-A0A3N5UGF7-F1
#
_cell.length_a   1.000
_cell.length_b   1.000
_cell.length_c   1.000
_cell.angle_alpha   90.00
_cell.angle_beta   90.00
_cell.angle_gamma   90.00
#
_symmetry.space_group_name_H-M   'P 1'
#
loop_
_entity.id
_entity.type
_entity.pdbx_description
1 polymer ?
#
loop_
_entity_poly.entity_id
_entity_poly.type
_entity_poly.pdbx_seq_one_letter_code
_entity_poly.pdbx_strand_id
1 'polypeptide(L)'
;MSSQNLPDFDALWDYSHPDQTETKFREILLHFPEDDPAFLELLTQIARAQGLQYKFEHAHQTLDQVERRLGEVAWRPRIRYLLERGRVFNSADQPARARPFFEQALDLAKQLHEDFYAVDALHMLAIIAPADRGLTLNLQAIQLAESSLEARARNWLGSLYNNTGWAYHALAEYASALETFEKAEAWQRSQGRLPETRVAVWCVARTLRSLNRVEEALSRLMTLQAEFESAGESDGHVFEEIGECLLCLNRPQEAHPHFSKAYEILIQDAWLVEQEPDRIARLKSLSEG
;
A
#
# COMPACT_ATOMS: atom_id res chain seq x y z
N MET A 1 19.56 34.45 11.61
CA MET A 1 20.21 33.15 11.34
C MET A 1 19.56 32.60 10.08
N SER A 2 20.36 32.18 9.11
CA SER A 2 19.93 31.81 7.77
C SER A 2 18.78 30.79 7.81
N SER A 3 17.65 31.12 7.18
CA SER A 3 16.62 30.17 6.78
C SER A 3 17.28 29.17 5.84
N GLN A 4 17.85 28.09 6.39
CA GLN A 4 18.20 26.92 5.60
C GLN A 4 16.91 26.47 4.92
N ASN A 5 16.95 26.26 3.61
CA ASN A 5 15.88 25.56 2.90
C ASN A 5 15.80 24.16 3.50
N LEU A 6 14.96 24.01 4.53
CA LEU A 6 14.73 22.72 5.16
C LEU A 6 14.12 21.80 4.09
N PRO A 7 14.61 20.55 3.98
CA PRO A 7 14.12 19.62 2.98
C PRO A 7 12.63 19.35 3.20
N ASP A 8 11.91 19.08 2.11
CA ASP A 8 10.57 18.51 2.18
C ASP A 8 10.65 17.17 2.92
N PHE A 9 10.27 17.15 4.19
CA PHE A 9 10.41 15.97 5.03
C PHE A 9 9.51 14.82 4.56
N ASP A 10 8.45 15.11 3.80
CA ASP A 10 7.61 14.06 3.20
C ASP A 10 8.42 13.21 2.19
N ALA A 11 9.40 13.81 1.51
CA ALA A 11 10.29 13.12 0.56
C ALA A 11 11.39 12.28 1.24
N LEU A 12 11.52 12.35 2.57
CA LEU A 12 12.56 11.64 3.31
C LEU A 12 12.08 10.31 3.91
N TRP A 13 10.82 9.94 3.67
CA TRP A 13 10.24 8.68 4.12
C TRP A 13 10.96 7.48 3.51
N ASP A 14 11.35 6.56 4.39
CA ASP A 14 11.64 5.16 4.04
C ASP A 14 10.66 4.27 4.82
N TYR A 15 9.65 3.76 4.11
CA TYR A 15 8.62 2.92 4.71
C TYR A 15 9.13 1.52 5.09
N SER A 16 10.25 1.08 4.50
CA SER A 16 10.90 -0.19 4.85
C SER A 16 11.72 -0.09 6.13
N HIS A 17 12.16 1.13 6.48
CA HIS A 17 12.93 1.42 7.68
C HIS A 17 12.29 2.56 8.50
N PRO A 18 11.10 2.33 9.09
CA PRO A 18 10.38 3.37 9.84
C PRO A 18 11.14 3.84 11.08
N ASP A 19 12.02 3.01 11.65
CA ASP A 19 12.93 3.37 12.76
C ASP A 19 14.00 4.39 12.35
N GLN A 20 14.58 4.22 11.16
CA GLN A 20 15.55 5.17 10.60
C GLN A 20 14.85 6.49 10.22
N THR A 21 13.66 6.39 9.63
CA THR A 21 12.82 7.56 9.32
C THR A 21 12.48 8.35 10.59
N GLU A 22 12.06 7.67 11.67
CA GLU A 22 11.78 8.34 12.96
C GLU A 22 13.00 9.12 13.46
N THR A 23 14.18 8.48 13.44
CA THR A 23 15.43 9.11 13.90
C THR A 23 15.73 10.38 13.12
N LYS A 24 15.65 10.32 11.79
CA LYS A 24 15.89 11.46 10.90
C LYS A 24 14.88 12.59 11.12
N PHE A 25 13.60 12.26 11.30
CA PHE A 25 12.57 13.27 11.58
C PHE A 25 12.79 13.95 12.92
N ARG A 26 13.26 13.23 13.95
CA ARG A 26 13.61 13.83 15.24
C ARG A 26 14.77 14.82 15.13
N GLU A 27 15.78 14.51 14.33
CA GLU A 27 16.89 15.44 14.06
C GLU A 27 16.41 16.71 13.36
N ILE A 28 15.56 16.56 12.34
CA ILE A 28 14.98 17.68 11.59
C ILE A 28 14.08 18.54 12.49
N LEU A 29 13.32 17.92 13.39
CA LEU A 29 12.41 18.61 14.31
C LEU A 29 13.12 19.66 15.17
N LEU A 30 14.39 19.44 15.52
CA LEU A 30 15.20 20.38 16.31
C LEU A 30 15.45 21.72 15.59
N HIS A 31 15.22 21.78 14.28
CA HIS A 31 15.39 22.97 13.46
C HIS A 31 14.09 23.77 13.27
N PHE A 32 12.94 23.24 13.71
CA PHE A 32 11.65 23.92 13.64
C PHE A 32 11.30 24.56 14.99
N PRO A 33 10.94 25.86 15.02
CA PRO A 33 10.34 26.48 16.19
C PRO A 33 9.04 25.79 16.60
N GLU A 34 8.74 25.69 17.90
CA GLU A 34 7.52 25.02 18.40
C GLU A 34 6.21 25.69 17.93
N ASP A 35 6.25 26.96 17.54
CA ASP A 35 5.13 27.74 17.01
C ASP A 35 4.97 27.63 15.49
N ASP A 36 5.90 26.97 14.78
CA ASP A 36 5.80 26.72 13.35
C ASP A 36 4.80 25.58 13.07
N PRO A 37 3.79 25.76 12.20
CA PRO A 37 2.92 24.66 11.78
C PRO A 37 3.67 23.41 11.30
N ALA A 38 4.83 23.57 10.66
CA ALA A 38 5.67 22.46 10.20
C ALA A 38 6.21 21.60 11.35
N PHE A 39 6.40 22.17 12.55
CA PHE A 39 6.76 21.42 13.76
C PHE A 39 5.67 20.40 14.10
N LEU A 40 4.40 20.83 14.06
CA LEU A 40 3.26 19.96 14.33
C LEU A 40 3.07 18.91 13.23
N GLU A 41 3.23 19.29 11.96
CA GLU A 41 3.18 18.32 10.86
C GLU A 41 4.26 17.25 11.01
N LEU A 42 5.50 17.62 11.34
CA LEU A 42 6.59 16.67 11.52
C LEU A 42 6.36 15.75 12.73
N LEU A 43 5.77 16.25 13.82
CA LEU A 43 5.34 15.39 14.93
C LEU A 43 4.31 14.34 14.50
N THR A 44 3.36 14.66 13.60
CA THR A 44 2.43 13.65 13.07
C THR A 44 3.17 12.56 12.29
N GLN A 45 4.21 12.92 11.53
CA GLN A 45 5.00 11.96 10.76
C GLN A 45 5.89 11.10 11.67
N ILE A 46 6.44 11.66 12.75
CA ILE A 46 7.11 10.89 13.81
C ILE A 46 6.14 9.87 14.42
N ALA A 47 4.92 10.28 14.74
CA ALA A 47 3.91 9.36 15.29
C ALA A 47 3.54 8.25 14.30
N ARG A 48 3.44 8.55 13.00
CA ARG A 48 3.25 7.55 11.94
C ARG A 48 4.38 6.52 11.93
N ALA A 49 5.63 6.98 12.01
CA ALA A 49 6.80 6.12 12.03
C ALA A 49 6.82 5.22 13.27
N GLN A 50 6.43 5.76 14.43
CA GLN A 50 6.26 5.00 15.66
C GLN A 50 5.15 3.94 15.55
N GLY A 51 4.03 4.27 14.91
CA GLY A 51 2.93 3.34 14.65
C GLY A 51 3.35 2.15 13.78
N LEU A 52 4.13 2.39 12.72
CA LEU A 52 4.69 1.34 11.86
C LEU A 52 5.69 0.43 12.58
N GLN A 53 6.29 0.90 13.67
CA GLN A 53 7.17 0.12 14.55
C GLN A 53 6.40 -0.55 15.70
N TYR A 54 5.07 -0.55 15.69
CA TYR A 54 4.22 -1.07 16.76
C TYR A 54 4.41 -0.37 18.12
N LYS A 55 5.01 0.84 18.14
CA LYS A 55 5.22 1.66 19.34
C LYS A 55 3.99 2.53 19.62
N PHE A 56 2.82 1.92 19.74
CA PHE A 56 1.52 2.63 19.76
C PHE A 56 1.39 3.65 20.89
N GLU A 57 1.84 3.31 22.10
CA GLU A 57 1.84 4.24 23.24
C GLU A 57 2.69 5.49 22.97
N HIS A 58 3.87 5.30 22.39
CA HIS A 58 4.75 6.43 22.04
C HIS A 58 4.13 7.28 20.92
N ALA A 59 3.48 6.65 19.94
CA ALA A 59 2.77 7.36 18.87
C ALA A 59 1.62 8.20 19.43
N HIS A 60 0.82 7.67 20.36
CA HIS A 60 -0.22 8.44 21.03
C HIS A 60 0.35 9.60 21.86
N GLN A 61 1.43 9.39 22.61
CA GLN A 61 2.09 10.47 23.37
C GLN A 61 2.61 11.58 22.46
N THR A 62 3.15 11.24 21.29
CA THR A 62 3.57 12.22 20.28
C THR A 62 2.35 12.99 19.74
N LEU A 63 1.25 12.30 19.42
CA LEU A 63 0.03 12.95 18.92
C LEU A 63 -0.67 13.81 19.98
N ASP A 64 -0.57 13.46 21.27
CA ASP A 64 -1.10 14.30 22.37
C ASP A 64 -0.37 15.65 22.45
N GLN A 65 0.92 15.69 22.06
CA GLN A 65 1.69 16.93 21.97
C GLN A 65 1.21 17.82 20.82
N VAL A 66 0.77 17.20 19.72
CA VAL A 66 0.17 17.91 18.59
C VAL A 66 -1.18 18.48 19.01
N GLU A 67 -2.05 17.63 19.56
CA GLU A 67 -3.41 17.98 19.97
C GLU A 67 -3.47 19.18 20.91
N ARG A 68 -2.59 19.21 21.93
CA ARG A 68 -2.48 20.33 22.89
C ARG A 68 -2.12 21.66 22.23
N ARG A 69 -1.52 21.63 21.04
CA ARG A 69 -1.02 22.79 20.30
C ARG A 69 -1.84 23.10 19.05
N LEU A 70 -2.89 22.32 18.74
CA LEU A 70 -3.68 22.49 17.51
C LEU A 70 -4.48 23.80 17.45
N GLY A 71 -4.76 24.47 18.59
CA GLY A 71 -5.32 25.83 18.71
C GLY A 71 -6.17 26.35 17.53
N GLU A 72 -5.93 27.60 17.13
CA GLU A 72 -6.40 28.17 15.85
C GLU A 72 -5.44 27.87 14.68
N VAL A 73 -4.62 26.81 14.80
CA VAL A 73 -3.54 26.50 13.86
C VAL A 73 -4.07 26.25 12.45
N ALA A 74 -3.19 26.47 11.46
CA ALA A 74 -3.34 26.05 10.07
C ALA A 74 -4.00 24.67 9.95
N TRP A 75 -4.88 24.54 8.95
CA TRP A 75 -5.71 23.37 8.74
C TRP A 75 -4.91 22.06 8.52
N ARG A 76 -3.70 22.17 7.94
CA ARG A 76 -2.90 21.02 7.49
C ARG A 76 -2.40 20.13 8.64
N PRO A 77 -1.77 20.66 9.72
CA PRO A 77 -1.50 19.91 10.94
C PRO A 77 -2.72 19.20 11.52
N ARG A 78 -3.90 19.82 11.49
CA ARG A 78 -5.14 19.23 12.03
C ARG A 78 -5.58 18.01 11.22
N ILE A 79 -5.59 18.10 9.90
CA ILE A 79 -5.93 16.94 9.04
C ILE A 79 -4.92 15.81 9.25
N ARG A 80 -3.62 16.10 9.26
CA ARG A 80 -2.58 15.08 9.51
C ARG A 80 -2.72 14.44 10.88
N TYR A 81 -2.97 15.22 11.93
CA TYR A 81 -3.23 14.68 13.26
C TYR A 81 -4.38 13.67 13.25
N LEU A 82 -5.51 14.01 12.61
CA LEU A 82 -6.67 13.14 12.52
C LEU A 82 -6.30 11.83 11.78
N LEU A 83 -5.67 11.93 10.61
CA LEU A 83 -5.22 10.76 9.85
C LEU A 83 -4.28 9.87 10.66
N GLU A 84 -3.26 10.45 11.29
CA GLU A 84 -2.25 9.65 12.01
C GLU A 84 -2.79 9.09 13.34
N ARG A 85 -3.64 9.82 14.06
CA ARG A 85 -4.34 9.27 15.24
C ARG A 85 -5.24 8.11 14.87
N GLY A 86 -5.99 8.23 13.77
CA GLY A 86 -6.78 7.14 13.23
C GLY A 86 -5.91 5.93 12.85
N ARG A 87 -4.79 6.16 12.14
CA ARG A 87 -3.85 5.09 11.73
C ARG A 87 -3.29 4.34 12.94
N VAL A 88 -2.86 5.04 13.99
CA VAL A 88 -2.35 4.40 15.22
C VAL A 88 -3.42 3.52 15.88
N PHE A 89 -4.66 4.00 15.99
CA PHE A 89 -5.75 3.14 16.51
C PHE A 89 -6.03 1.94 15.61
N ASN A 90 -6.04 2.13 14.29
CA ASN A 90 -6.28 1.02 13.36
C ASN A 90 -5.18 -0.04 13.44
N SER A 91 -3.91 0.37 13.42
CA SER A 91 -2.76 -0.55 13.55
C SER A 91 -2.69 -1.25 14.91
N ALA A 92 -3.27 -0.64 15.95
CA ALA A 92 -3.44 -1.24 17.27
C ALA A 92 -4.73 -2.09 17.40
N ASP A 93 -5.27 -2.56 16.27
CA ASP A 93 -6.47 -3.40 16.16
C ASP A 93 -7.74 -2.77 16.79
N GLN A 94 -7.87 -1.45 16.67
CA GLN A 94 -9.00 -0.67 17.21
C GLN A 94 -9.70 0.17 16.11
N PRO A 95 -10.21 -0.46 15.03
CA PRO A 95 -10.82 0.25 13.90
C PRO A 95 -12.04 1.10 14.31
N ALA A 96 -12.78 0.68 15.33
CA ALA A 96 -13.92 1.45 15.86
C ALA A 96 -13.48 2.79 16.46
N ARG A 97 -12.30 2.87 17.09
CA ARG A 97 -11.73 4.11 17.60
C ARG A 97 -11.09 4.94 16.50
N ALA A 98 -10.58 4.31 15.45
CA ALA A 98 -9.97 4.98 14.31
C ALA A 98 -11.00 5.74 13.46
N ARG A 99 -12.17 5.14 13.23
CA ARG A 99 -13.24 5.65 12.36
C ARG A 99 -13.56 7.15 12.54
N PRO A 100 -13.90 7.65 13.76
CA PRO A 100 -14.27 9.05 13.91
C PRO A 100 -13.16 10.02 13.52
N PHE A 101 -11.88 9.61 13.61
CA PHE A 101 -10.77 10.46 13.16
C PHE A 101 -10.69 10.54 11.65
N PHE A 102 -10.86 9.42 10.93
CA PHE A 102 -10.87 9.43 9.48
C PHE A 102 -12.09 10.15 8.89
N GLU A 103 -13.27 10.01 9.52
CA GLU A 103 -14.48 10.76 9.12
C GLU A 103 -14.26 12.27 9.29
N GLN A 104 -13.73 12.72 10.43
CA GLN A 104 -13.38 14.12 10.64
C GLN A 104 -12.30 14.62 9.67
N ALA A 105 -11.29 13.81 9.36
CA ALA A 105 -10.25 14.16 8.39
C ALA A 105 -10.84 14.34 6.99
N LEU A 106 -11.74 13.45 6.57
CA LEU A 106 -12.43 13.51 5.29
C LEU A 106 -13.31 14.75 5.17
N ASP A 107 -14.12 15.03 6.19
CA ASP A 107 -15.01 16.18 6.20
C ASP A 107 -14.23 17.49 6.12
N LEU A 108 -13.15 17.62 6.92
CA LEU A 108 -12.30 18.80 6.90
C LEU A 108 -11.56 18.97 5.56
N ALA A 109 -11.00 17.88 5.02
CA ALA A 109 -10.32 17.91 3.72
C ALA A 109 -11.27 18.31 2.58
N LYS A 110 -12.51 17.79 2.57
CA LYS A 110 -13.53 18.17 1.58
C LYS A 110 -13.96 19.63 1.70
N GLN A 111 -14.17 20.13 2.92
CA GLN A 111 -14.53 21.53 3.16
C GLN A 111 -13.46 22.50 2.68
N LEU A 112 -12.19 22.09 2.76
CA LEU A 112 -11.05 22.90 2.36
C LEU A 112 -10.59 22.66 0.91
N HIS A 113 -11.24 21.72 0.19
CA HIS A 113 -10.85 21.30 -1.16
C HIS A 113 -9.41 20.75 -1.25
N GLU A 114 -8.99 20.02 -0.21
CA GLU A 114 -7.66 19.41 -0.11
C GLU A 114 -7.73 17.94 -0.55
N ASP A 115 -7.76 17.72 -1.86
CA ASP A 115 -8.07 16.42 -2.48
C ASP A 115 -7.13 15.31 -2.00
N PHE A 116 -5.83 15.60 -1.87
CA PHE A 116 -4.85 14.62 -1.39
C PHE A 116 -5.23 13.99 -0.06
N TYR A 117 -5.64 14.82 0.91
CA TYR A 117 -6.00 14.32 2.23
C TYR A 117 -7.40 13.71 2.27
N ALA A 118 -8.32 14.18 1.42
CA ALA A 118 -9.63 13.56 1.27
C ALA A 118 -9.50 12.15 0.68
N VAL A 119 -8.61 11.95 -0.30
CA VAL A 119 -8.28 10.62 -0.85
C VAL A 119 -7.66 9.72 0.22
N ASP A 120 -6.70 10.22 1.00
CA ASP A 120 -6.09 9.47 2.12
C ASP A 120 -7.17 9.03 3.14
N ALA A 121 -8.03 9.95 3.56
CA ALA A 121 -9.09 9.64 4.51
C ALA A 121 -10.11 8.62 3.97
N LEU A 122 -10.50 8.73 2.69
CA LEU A 122 -11.37 7.73 2.04
C LEU A 122 -10.72 6.36 1.99
N HIS A 123 -9.43 6.30 1.66
CA HIS A 123 -8.68 5.06 1.65
C HIS A 123 -8.61 4.42 3.05
N MET A 124 -8.38 5.23 4.08
CA MET A 124 -8.37 4.74 5.46
C MET A 124 -9.74 4.26 5.93
N LEU A 125 -10.81 4.95 5.55
CA LEU A 125 -12.18 4.49 5.82
C LEU A 125 -12.48 3.18 5.09
N ALA A 126 -11.97 3.00 3.87
CA ALA A 126 -12.16 1.78 3.12
C ALA A 126 -11.50 0.57 3.79
N ILE A 127 -10.29 0.75 4.35
CA ILE A 127 -9.56 -0.29 5.09
C ILE A 127 -10.35 -0.81 6.29
N ILE A 128 -11.02 0.08 7.03
CA ILE A 128 -11.73 -0.28 8.27
C ILE A 128 -13.22 -0.63 8.07
N ALA A 129 -13.69 -0.56 6.82
CA ALA A 129 -15.06 -0.84 6.47
C ALA A 129 -15.26 -2.33 6.13
N PRO A 130 -16.48 -2.87 6.29
CA PRO A 130 -16.86 -4.14 5.67
C PRO A 130 -16.63 -4.12 4.15
N ALA A 131 -16.41 -5.27 3.53
CA ALA A 131 -15.92 -5.38 2.14
C ALA A 131 -16.76 -4.59 1.11
N ASP A 132 -18.09 -4.65 1.18
CA ASP A 132 -19.01 -3.95 0.28
C ASP A 132 -18.88 -2.42 0.41
N ARG A 133 -18.81 -1.94 1.65
CA ARG A 133 -18.63 -0.53 1.95
C ARG A 133 -17.21 -0.06 1.63
N GLY A 134 -16.21 -0.91 1.86
CA GLY A 134 -14.81 -0.67 1.53
C GLY A 134 -14.61 -0.47 0.03
N LEU A 135 -15.22 -1.33 -0.79
CA LEU A 135 -15.22 -1.16 -2.24
C LEU A 135 -15.84 0.18 -2.66
N THR A 136 -17.01 0.52 -2.11
CA THR A 136 -17.67 1.81 -2.40
C THR A 136 -16.77 3.00 -2.06
N LEU A 137 -16.08 2.97 -0.92
CA LEU A 137 -15.18 4.04 -0.49
C LEU A 137 -13.92 4.13 -1.36
N ASN A 138 -13.36 2.98 -1.76
CA ASN A 138 -12.23 2.95 -2.69
C ASN A 138 -12.61 3.55 -4.06
N LEU A 139 -13.79 3.25 -4.59
CA LEU A 139 -14.28 3.83 -5.84
C LEU A 139 -14.47 5.35 -5.72
N GLN A 140 -14.93 5.85 -4.58
CA GLN A 140 -14.98 7.30 -4.31
C GLN A 140 -13.59 7.93 -4.27
N ALA A 141 -12.61 7.25 -3.65
CA ALA A 141 -11.24 7.72 -3.60
C ALA A 141 -10.60 7.76 -5.00
N ILE A 142 -10.85 6.75 -5.83
CA ILE A 142 -10.40 6.71 -7.24
C ILE A 142 -11.01 7.88 -8.01
N GLN A 143 -12.34 8.05 -7.95
CA GLN A 143 -13.02 9.13 -8.67
C GLN A 143 -12.46 10.50 -8.28
N LEU A 144 -12.25 10.73 -6.98
CA LEU A 144 -11.66 11.97 -6.49
C LEU A 144 -10.23 12.15 -7.01
N ALA A 145 -9.39 11.12 -6.90
CA ALA A 145 -8.01 11.16 -7.38
C ALA A 145 -7.92 11.39 -8.90
N GLU A 146 -8.73 10.69 -9.72
CA GLU A 146 -8.77 10.83 -11.19
C GLU A 146 -9.19 12.25 -11.61
N SER A 147 -10.15 12.85 -10.90
CA SER A 147 -10.67 14.19 -11.21
C SER A 147 -9.80 15.33 -10.65
N SER A 148 -8.88 15.03 -9.74
CA SER A 148 -8.09 16.05 -9.04
C SER A 148 -7.05 16.70 -9.95
N LEU A 149 -6.92 18.03 -9.82
CA LEU A 149 -5.84 18.79 -10.43
C LEU A 149 -4.51 18.65 -9.66
N GLU A 150 -4.55 18.17 -8.41
CA GLU A 150 -3.36 17.95 -7.59
C GLU A 150 -2.60 16.69 -8.01
N ALA A 151 -1.33 16.86 -8.40
CA ALA A 151 -0.48 15.72 -8.75
C ALA A 151 -0.33 14.72 -7.58
N ARG A 152 -0.21 15.22 -6.34
CA ARG A 152 -0.10 14.38 -5.15
C ARG A 152 -1.37 13.54 -4.90
N ALA A 153 -2.57 14.04 -5.21
CA ALA A 153 -3.80 13.27 -5.11
C ALA A 153 -3.84 12.16 -6.17
N ARG A 154 -3.47 12.47 -7.42
CA ARG A 154 -3.34 11.47 -8.49
C ARG A 154 -2.31 10.37 -8.18
N ASN A 155 -1.27 10.68 -7.42
CA ASN A 155 -0.26 9.68 -7.02
C ASN A 155 -0.83 8.53 -6.17
N TRP A 156 -2.02 8.68 -5.58
CA TRP A 156 -2.72 7.60 -4.89
C TRP A 156 -3.30 6.54 -5.83
N LEU A 157 -3.51 6.86 -7.12
CA LEU A 157 -4.21 5.98 -8.08
C LEU A 157 -3.58 4.59 -8.16
N GLY A 158 -2.25 4.47 -8.13
CA GLY A 158 -1.57 3.18 -8.15
C GLY A 158 -2.01 2.25 -7.02
N SER A 159 -1.97 2.74 -5.78
CA SER A 159 -2.38 1.96 -4.60
C SER A 159 -3.90 1.72 -4.58
N LEU A 160 -4.69 2.73 -4.96
CA LEU A 160 -6.15 2.61 -4.98
C LEU A 160 -6.64 1.58 -5.99
N TYR A 161 -6.10 1.58 -7.22
CA TYR A 161 -6.43 0.56 -8.22
C TYR A 161 -6.03 -0.83 -7.75
N ASN A 162 -4.83 -1.00 -7.19
CA ASN A 162 -4.39 -2.30 -6.68
C ASN A 162 -5.35 -2.84 -5.59
N ASN A 163 -5.67 -2.02 -4.60
CA ASN A 163 -6.55 -2.43 -3.50
C ASN A 163 -7.99 -2.69 -3.96
N THR A 164 -8.48 -1.90 -4.90
CA THR A 164 -9.81 -2.07 -5.50
C THR A 164 -9.88 -3.33 -6.37
N GLY A 165 -8.82 -3.62 -7.13
CA GLY A 165 -8.69 -4.85 -7.89
C GLY A 165 -8.78 -6.08 -7.00
N TRP A 166 -8.09 -6.06 -5.84
CA TRP A 166 -8.20 -7.13 -4.85
C TRP A 166 -9.57 -7.23 -4.20
N ALA A 167 -10.23 -6.09 -3.93
CA ALA A 167 -11.59 -6.09 -3.41
C ALA A 167 -12.58 -6.74 -4.41
N TYR A 168 -12.50 -6.41 -5.69
CA TYR A 168 -13.29 -7.08 -6.74
C TYR A 168 -12.93 -8.56 -6.86
N HIS A 169 -11.65 -8.92 -6.79
CA HIS A 169 -11.20 -10.31 -6.85
C HIS A 169 -11.78 -11.15 -5.71
N ALA A 170 -11.77 -10.61 -4.48
CA ALA A 170 -12.36 -11.27 -3.30
C ALA A 170 -13.88 -11.47 -3.41
N LEU A 171 -14.57 -10.62 -4.17
CA LEU A 171 -16.00 -10.76 -4.49
C LEU A 171 -16.27 -11.67 -5.69
N ALA A 172 -15.23 -12.30 -6.26
CA ALA A 172 -15.27 -13.06 -7.51
C ALA A 172 -15.77 -12.25 -8.73
N GLU A 173 -15.73 -10.91 -8.66
CA GLU A 173 -16.01 -10.01 -9.77
C GLU A 173 -14.77 -9.84 -10.66
N TYR A 174 -14.29 -10.95 -11.22
CA TYR A 174 -12.97 -11.00 -11.87
C TYR A 174 -12.83 -10.08 -13.09
N ALA A 175 -13.93 -9.80 -13.80
CA ALA A 175 -13.91 -8.84 -14.92
C ALA A 175 -13.61 -7.41 -14.44
N SER A 176 -14.28 -6.96 -13.38
CA SER A 176 -14.03 -5.67 -12.74
C SER A 176 -12.64 -5.59 -12.11
N ALA A 177 -12.19 -6.70 -11.50
CA ALA A 177 -10.83 -6.82 -10.97
C ALA A 177 -9.79 -6.64 -12.08
N LEU A 178 -9.99 -7.29 -13.23
CA LEU A 178 -9.08 -7.22 -14.37
C LEU A 178 -8.98 -5.79 -14.91
N GLU A 179 -10.11 -5.13 -15.19
CA GLU A 179 -10.11 -3.74 -15.67
C GLU A 179 -9.37 -2.82 -14.68
N THR A 180 -9.57 -3.04 -13.38
CA THR A 180 -8.95 -2.23 -12.34
C THR A 180 -7.44 -2.48 -12.24
N PHE A 181 -6.99 -3.74 -12.32
CA PHE A 181 -5.56 -4.05 -12.34
C PHE A 181 -4.86 -3.58 -13.61
N GLU A 182 -5.53 -3.59 -14.76
CA GLU A 182 -5.00 -3.00 -16.00
C GLU A 182 -4.81 -1.48 -15.87
N LYS A 183 -5.72 -0.78 -15.17
CA LYS A 183 -5.52 0.63 -14.79
C LYS A 183 -4.33 0.82 -13.84
N ALA A 184 -4.15 -0.09 -12.87
CA ALA A 184 -2.98 -0.09 -12.00
C ALA A 184 -1.68 -0.26 -12.81
N GLU A 185 -1.63 -1.24 -13.71
CA GLU A 185 -0.47 -1.51 -14.57
C GLU A 185 -0.13 -0.28 -15.42
N ALA A 186 -1.13 0.27 -16.13
CA ALA A 186 -0.95 1.46 -16.96
C ALA A 186 -0.45 2.66 -16.16
N TRP A 187 -0.99 2.86 -14.96
CA TRP A 187 -0.54 3.93 -14.06
C TRP A 187 0.92 3.74 -13.65
N GLN A 188 1.31 2.57 -13.13
CA GLN A 188 2.68 2.34 -12.65
C GLN A 188 3.71 2.46 -13.78
N ARG A 189 3.37 1.98 -14.99
CA ARG A 189 4.19 2.18 -16.19
C ARG A 189 4.37 3.65 -16.53
N SER A 190 3.30 4.44 -16.47
CA SER A 190 3.37 5.89 -16.74
C SER A 190 4.23 6.64 -15.73
N GLN A 191 4.32 6.15 -14.50
CA GLN A 191 5.14 6.73 -13.43
C GLN A 191 6.59 6.21 -13.44
N GLY A 192 6.95 5.27 -14.31
CA GLY A 192 8.28 4.66 -14.34
C GLY A 192 8.62 3.83 -13.09
N ARG A 193 7.60 3.36 -12.37
CA ARG A 193 7.73 2.61 -11.11
C ARG A 193 7.87 1.12 -11.42
N LEU A 194 9.09 0.69 -11.72
CA LEU A 194 9.37 -0.66 -12.20
C LEU A 194 8.94 -1.77 -11.21
N PRO A 195 9.28 -1.70 -9.90
CA PRO A 195 8.84 -2.73 -8.95
C PRO A 195 7.31 -2.87 -8.89
N GLU A 196 6.60 -1.75 -8.81
CA GLU A 196 5.14 -1.73 -8.74
C GLU A 196 4.48 -2.15 -10.06
N THR A 197 5.12 -1.86 -11.19
CA THR A 197 4.69 -2.35 -12.51
C THR A 197 4.72 -3.88 -12.55
N ARG A 198 5.78 -4.50 -12.05
CA ARG A 198 5.91 -5.97 -12.01
C ARG A 198 4.82 -6.60 -11.15
N VAL A 199 4.53 -6.02 -9.99
CA VAL A 199 3.41 -6.44 -9.13
C VAL A 199 2.07 -6.30 -9.87
N ALA A 200 1.83 -5.19 -10.57
CA ALA A 200 0.60 -4.98 -11.31
C ALA A 200 0.42 -6.01 -12.46
N VAL A 201 1.50 -6.32 -13.20
CA VAL A 201 1.49 -7.37 -14.24
C VAL A 201 1.12 -8.73 -13.64
N TRP A 202 1.69 -9.07 -12.48
CA TRP A 202 1.36 -10.30 -11.77
C TRP A 202 -0.13 -10.34 -11.35
N CYS A 203 -0.67 -9.23 -10.84
CA CYS A 203 -2.09 -9.12 -10.47
C CYS A 203 -3.02 -9.32 -11.67
N VAL A 204 -2.68 -8.73 -12.82
CA VAL A 204 -3.39 -8.94 -14.09
C VAL A 204 -3.38 -10.42 -14.48
N ALA A 205 -2.21 -11.08 -14.45
CA ALA A 205 -2.09 -12.48 -14.80
C ALA A 205 -2.88 -13.41 -13.87
N ARG A 206 -2.80 -13.21 -12.55
CA ARG A 206 -3.59 -13.96 -11.57
C ARG A 206 -5.09 -13.83 -11.82
N THR A 207 -5.54 -12.63 -12.19
CA THR A 207 -6.94 -12.35 -12.50
C THR A 207 -7.35 -13.01 -13.83
N LEU A 208 -6.49 -12.99 -14.85
CA LEU A 208 -6.71 -13.72 -16.11
C LEU A 208 -6.87 -15.23 -15.87
N ARG A 209 -6.04 -15.84 -15.01
CA ARG A 209 -6.22 -17.25 -14.62
C ARG A 209 -7.58 -17.48 -13.94
N SER A 210 -8.00 -16.56 -13.07
CA SER A 210 -9.31 -16.63 -12.39
C SER A 210 -10.49 -16.52 -13.38
N LEU A 211 -10.29 -15.84 -14.52
CA LEU A 211 -11.22 -15.76 -15.65
C LEU A 211 -11.11 -16.95 -16.63
N ASN A 212 -10.32 -17.97 -16.32
CA ASN A 212 -10.02 -19.10 -17.22
C ASN A 212 -9.36 -18.67 -18.55
N ARG A 213 -8.69 -17.51 -18.58
CA ARG A 213 -7.84 -17.04 -19.69
C ARG A 213 -6.38 -17.42 -19.41
N VAL A 214 -6.16 -18.72 -19.20
CA VAL A 214 -4.94 -19.24 -18.57
C VAL A 214 -3.71 -19.10 -19.48
N GLU A 215 -3.87 -19.28 -20.79
CA GLU A 215 -2.80 -19.09 -21.76
C GLU A 215 -2.31 -17.65 -21.81
N GLU A 216 -3.22 -16.68 -21.69
CA GLU A 216 -2.88 -15.25 -21.64
C GLU A 216 -2.14 -14.90 -20.34
N ALA A 217 -2.59 -15.46 -19.21
CA ALA A 217 -1.91 -15.33 -17.92
C ALA A 217 -0.47 -15.87 -18.00
N LEU A 218 -0.32 -17.10 -18.50
CA LEU A 218 0.98 -17.77 -18.65
C LEU A 218 1.93 -16.98 -19.55
N SER A 219 1.44 -16.48 -20.70
CA SER A 219 2.26 -15.68 -21.61
C SER A 219 2.78 -14.41 -20.95
N ARG A 220 1.93 -13.69 -20.19
CA ARG A 220 2.34 -12.49 -19.47
C ARG A 220 3.37 -12.79 -18.38
N LEU A 221 3.16 -13.86 -17.61
CA LEU A 221 4.09 -14.26 -16.55
C LEU A 221 5.44 -14.71 -17.08
N MET A 222 5.48 -15.41 -18.22
CA MET A 222 6.73 -15.80 -18.88
C MET A 222 7.52 -14.58 -19.36
N THR A 223 6.85 -13.55 -19.89
CA THR A 223 7.50 -12.27 -20.22
C THR A 223 8.05 -11.60 -18.96
N LEU A 224 7.28 -11.56 -17.88
CA LEU A 224 7.71 -10.99 -16.60
C LEU A 224 8.90 -11.75 -15.99
N GLN A 225 8.89 -13.09 -16.05
CA GLN A 225 10.00 -13.93 -15.60
C GLN A 225 11.29 -13.63 -16.39
N ALA A 226 11.20 -13.52 -17.72
CA ALA A 226 12.35 -13.18 -18.56
C ALA A 226 12.90 -11.78 -18.25
N GLU A 227 12.03 -10.83 -17.89
CA GLU A 227 12.45 -9.50 -17.43
C GLU A 227 13.25 -9.58 -16.12
N PHE A 228 12.78 -10.33 -15.12
CA PHE A 228 13.53 -10.57 -13.87
C PHE A 228 14.88 -11.22 -14.16
N GLU A 229 14.92 -12.27 -15.00
CA GLU A 229 16.15 -12.96 -15.37
C GLU A 229 17.16 -12.01 -16.04
N SER A 230 16.69 -11.14 -16.95
CA SER A 230 17.55 -10.15 -17.62
C SER A 230 18.14 -9.11 -16.66
N ALA A 231 17.47 -8.87 -15.52
CA ALA A 231 17.95 -8.00 -14.45
C ALA A 231 18.83 -8.73 -13.42
N GLY A 232 19.00 -10.06 -13.55
CA GLY A 232 19.70 -10.88 -12.55
C GLY A 232 18.90 -11.05 -11.25
N GLU A 233 17.58 -10.88 -11.31
CA GLU A 233 16.65 -10.94 -10.19
C GLU A 233 15.73 -12.16 -10.31
N SER A 234 14.97 -12.47 -9.26
CA SER A 234 13.98 -13.56 -9.26
C SER A 234 12.83 -13.25 -8.31
N ASP A 235 11.62 -13.67 -8.66
CA ASP A 235 10.43 -13.48 -7.82
C ASP A 235 9.68 -14.80 -7.63
N GLY A 236 9.54 -15.25 -6.38
CA GLY A 236 8.92 -16.52 -6.03
C GLY A 236 7.43 -16.58 -6.34
N HIS A 237 6.72 -15.44 -6.28
CA HIS A 237 5.29 -15.37 -6.59
C HIS A 237 5.03 -15.48 -8.10
N VAL A 238 5.93 -14.95 -8.94
CA VAL A 238 5.87 -15.16 -10.40
C VAL A 238 6.05 -16.63 -10.72
N PHE A 239 7.03 -17.31 -10.12
CA PHE A 239 7.24 -18.74 -10.32
C PHE A 239 6.03 -19.58 -9.87
N GLU A 240 5.48 -19.30 -8.69
CA GLU A 240 4.29 -19.98 -8.20
C GLU A 240 3.12 -19.82 -9.17
N GLU A 241 2.84 -18.59 -9.62
CA GLU A 241 1.69 -18.31 -10.47
C GLU A 241 1.85 -18.92 -11.88
N ILE A 242 3.07 -19.03 -12.40
CA ILE A 242 3.37 -19.80 -13.62
C ILE A 242 3.05 -21.29 -13.41
N GLY A 243 3.49 -21.86 -12.29
CA GLY A 243 3.19 -23.24 -11.91
C GLY A 243 1.67 -23.49 -11.86
N GLU A 244 0.92 -22.59 -11.23
CA GLU A 244 -0.55 -22.66 -11.17
C GLU A 244 -1.19 -22.62 -12.56
N CYS A 245 -0.72 -21.74 -13.45
CA CYS A 245 -1.20 -21.68 -14.83
C CYS A 245 -0.94 -23.01 -15.56
N LEU A 246 0.26 -23.58 -15.42
CA LEU A 246 0.64 -24.84 -16.06
C LEU A 246 -0.18 -26.02 -15.53
N LEU A 247 -0.51 -26.06 -14.24
CA LEU A 247 -1.43 -27.06 -13.69
C LEU A 247 -2.84 -26.91 -14.27
N CYS A 248 -3.38 -25.69 -14.37
CA CYS A 248 -4.67 -25.43 -15.00
C CYS A 248 -4.70 -25.87 -16.48
N LEU A 249 -3.57 -25.80 -17.18
CA LEU A 249 -3.40 -26.28 -18.56
C LEU A 249 -3.08 -27.77 -18.67
N ASN A 250 -3.10 -28.52 -17.56
CA ASN A 250 -2.78 -29.95 -17.51
C ASN A 250 -1.34 -30.27 -17.99
N ARG A 251 -0.37 -29.40 -17.63
CA ARG A 251 1.06 -29.52 -17.95
C ARG A 251 1.93 -29.65 -16.67
N PRO A 252 1.72 -30.68 -15.84
CA PRO A 252 2.38 -30.79 -14.54
C PRO A 252 3.91 -30.95 -14.61
N GLN A 253 4.42 -31.63 -15.65
CA GLN A 253 5.88 -31.79 -15.82
C GLN A 253 6.59 -30.45 -16.04
N GLU A 254 5.91 -29.50 -16.69
CA GLU A 254 6.44 -28.15 -16.88
C GLU A 254 6.22 -27.28 -15.64
N ALA A 255 5.15 -27.52 -14.87
CA ALA A 255 4.87 -26.78 -13.64
C ALA A 255 5.90 -27.04 -12.53
N HIS A 256 6.35 -28.29 -12.39
CA HIS A 256 7.27 -28.74 -11.34
C HIS A 256 8.51 -27.84 -11.15
N PRO A 257 9.34 -27.55 -12.17
CA PRO A 257 10.52 -26.70 -11.98
C PRO A 257 10.17 -25.28 -11.51
N HIS A 258 9.00 -24.75 -11.87
CA HIS A 258 8.55 -23.46 -11.37
C HIS A 258 8.13 -23.54 -9.90
N PHE A 259 7.44 -24.58 -9.46
CA PHE A 259 7.13 -24.77 -8.03
C PHE A 259 8.37 -25.01 -7.18
N SER A 260 9.37 -25.73 -7.70
CA SER A 260 10.68 -25.85 -7.04
C SER A 260 11.31 -24.49 -6.81
N LYS A 261 11.31 -23.64 -7.84
CA LYS A 261 11.90 -22.31 -7.72
C LYS A 261 11.09 -21.38 -6.80
N ALA A 262 9.77 -21.46 -6.85
CA ALA A 262 8.89 -20.75 -5.94
C ALA A 262 9.16 -21.16 -4.48
N TYR A 263 9.24 -22.46 -4.19
CA TYR A 263 9.52 -22.96 -2.84
C TYR A 263 10.89 -22.49 -2.34
N GLU A 264 11.95 -22.61 -3.15
CA GLU A 264 13.31 -22.16 -2.79
C GLU A 264 13.36 -20.70 -2.34
N ILE A 265 12.59 -19.82 -2.99
CA ILE A 265 12.56 -18.39 -2.72
C ILE A 265 11.63 -18.09 -1.55
N LEU A 266 10.38 -18.58 -1.61
CA LEU A 266 9.31 -18.20 -0.67
C LEU A 266 9.49 -18.80 0.72
N ILE A 267 10.22 -19.92 0.88
CA ILE A 267 10.57 -20.47 2.20
C ILE A 267 11.49 -19.55 3.02
N GLN A 268 12.18 -18.60 2.38
CA GLN A 268 13.06 -17.64 3.07
C GLN A 268 12.29 -16.46 3.65
N ASP A 269 11.02 -16.26 3.27
CA ASP A 269 10.15 -15.23 3.83
C ASP A 269 9.56 -15.72 5.16
N ALA A 270 10.12 -15.24 6.27
CA ALA A 270 9.68 -15.63 7.60
C ALA A 270 8.21 -15.28 7.88
N TRP A 271 7.70 -14.18 7.31
CA TRP A 271 6.30 -13.78 7.48
C TRP A 271 5.39 -14.76 6.74
N LEU A 272 5.73 -15.10 5.49
CA LEU A 272 4.93 -16.04 4.70
C LEU A 272 4.92 -17.44 5.33
N VAL A 273 6.05 -17.89 5.88
CA VAL A 273 6.14 -19.18 6.58
C VAL A 273 5.28 -19.20 7.85
N GLU A 274 5.23 -18.10 8.59
CA GLU A 274 4.42 -18.01 9.81
C GLU A 274 2.91 -17.89 9.49
N GLN A 275 2.54 -17.09 8.50
CA GLN A 275 1.14 -16.77 8.20
C GLN A 275 0.47 -17.74 7.22
N GLU A 276 1.23 -18.36 6.31
CA GLU A 276 0.71 -19.26 5.27
C GLU A 276 1.46 -20.62 5.22
N PRO A 277 1.58 -21.35 6.35
CA PRO A 277 2.34 -22.61 6.39
C PRO A 277 1.79 -23.68 5.43
N ASP A 278 0.48 -23.71 5.20
CA ASP A 278 -0.16 -24.65 4.27
C ASP A 278 0.20 -24.36 2.81
N ARG A 279 0.35 -23.08 2.43
CA ARG A 279 0.79 -22.69 1.09
C ARG A 279 2.23 -23.13 0.84
N ILE A 280 3.11 -22.90 1.81
CA ILE A 280 4.51 -23.35 1.76
C ILE A 280 4.60 -24.88 1.68
N ALA A 281 3.82 -25.60 2.48
CA ALA A 281 3.76 -27.06 2.42
C ALA A 281 3.26 -27.58 1.06
N ARG A 282 2.27 -26.90 0.46
CA ARG A 282 1.79 -27.23 -0.89
C ARG A 282 2.85 -26.97 -1.96
N LEU A 283 3.55 -25.84 -1.90
CA LEU A 283 4.67 -25.54 -2.81
C LEU A 283 5.75 -26.62 -2.74
N LYS A 284 6.10 -27.04 -1.53
CA LYS A 284 7.04 -28.16 -1.32
C LYS A 284 6.53 -29.44 -1.97
N SER A 285 5.28 -29.83 -1.72
CA SER A 285 4.71 -31.05 -2.32
C SER A 285 4.70 -31.01 -3.85
N LEU A 286 4.46 -29.84 -4.45
CA LEU A 286 4.46 -29.66 -5.90
C LEU A 286 5.88 -29.56 -6.49
N SER A 287 6.88 -29.28 -5.66
CA SER A 287 8.30 -29.27 -6.03
C SER A 287 9.00 -30.64 -5.95
N GLU A 288 8.30 -31.68 -5.49
CA GLU A 288 8.84 -33.02 -5.29
C GLU A 288 8.25 -34.08 -6.26
N GLY A 289 7.23 -33.72 -7.05
CA GLY A 289 6.43 -34.64 -7.88
C GLY A 289 6.62 -34.49 -9.38
#